data_AF-A0A226QJL9-F1
#
_entry.id   AF-A0A226QJL9-F1
#
_cell.length_a   1.000
_cell.length_b   1.000
_cell.length_c   1.000
_cell.angle_alpha   90.00
_cell.angle_beta   90.00
_cell.angle_gamma   90.00
#
_symmetry.space_group_name_H-M   'P 1'
#
loop_
_entity.id
_entity.type
_entity.pdbx_description
1 polymer ?
#
loop_
_entity_poly.entity_id
_entity_poly.type
_entity_poly.pdbx_seq_one_letter_code
_entity_poly.pdbx_strand_id
1 'polypeptide(L)'
;MKIPTHPITLMKKVYRDVFPVVHRELAYWKQRAQNIPDPELRKQALASIETKTFHCEGGSILSLLAGKEMEECIRFIVAYQTISDYLDNLCDRSTSLDPLDFRALHESMPDALSIDAEVSNYYRHRQEQDDGGYLHDLVRTCQSVLKKVTHYDKIVPFLHELAGYYCDLQVHKHVHVDERVPRLEKWFKQYKDQLPPMEWYEFSACSGSTLGIFCLVAYAFTETFHEEMAKQIRDGYFPYIQGLHILLDYFIDQEEDRLGGDLNFCFYYPDQSVLLERLCHFIEEADRHVNQLPHGEFHRLIHRGLLGLYLSDEKVKKQKELRRLAKKLIRLGGINSWFFYWNGRAYRLWQNKLLSSSKQKRLSLS
;
A
#
# COMPACT_ATOMS: atom_id res chain seq x y z
N MET A 1 -1.47 -12.18 -22.26
CA MET A 1 -1.00 -13.26 -21.37
C MET A 1 -2.17 -13.78 -20.55
N LYS A 2 -2.26 -15.09 -20.25
CA LYS A 2 -3.34 -15.61 -19.40
C LYS A 2 -3.10 -15.22 -17.94
N ILE A 3 -4.11 -14.62 -17.31
CA ILE A 3 -4.09 -14.24 -15.89
C ILE A 3 -4.11 -15.51 -15.03
N PRO A 4 -3.22 -15.64 -14.02
CA PRO A 4 -3.11 -16.85 -13.22
C PRO A 4 -4.29 -16.98 -12.24
N THR A 5 -4.84 -18.19 -12.15
CA THR A 5 -5.96 -18.52 -11.25
C THR A 5 -5.58 -19.56 -10.19
N HIS A 6 -4.31 -20.00 -10.16
CA HIS A 6 -3.79 -20.95 -9.18
C HIS A 6 -2.51 -20.42 -8.49
N PRO A 7 -2.31 -20.64 -7.17
CA PRO A 7 -1.20 -20.04 -6.42
C PRO A 7 0.19 -20.31 -6.99
N ILE A 8 0.46 -21.55 -7.42
CA ILE A 8 1.78 -21.94 -7.97
C ILE A 8 2.09 -21.16 -9.25
N THR A 9 1.11 -21.04 -10.15
CA THR A 9 1.26 -20.33 -11.42
C THR A 9 1.38 -18.83 -11.21
N LEU A 10 0.64 -18.28 -10.22
CA LEU A 10 0.81 -16.90 -9.78
C LEU A 10 2.23 -16.65 -9.30
N MET A 11 2.73 -17.42 -8.33
CA MET A 11 4.06 -17.20 -7.76
C MET A 11 5.18 -17.39 -8.79
N LYS A 12 5.03 -18.34 -9.73
CA LYS A 12 5.97 -18.49 -10.85
C LYS A 12 6.08 -17.22 -11.69
N LYS A 13 4.94 -16.59 -12.00
CA LYS A 13 4.91 -15.31 -12.74
C LYS A 13 5.46 -14.16 -11.89
N VAL A 14 5.08 -14.08 -10.62
CA VAL A 14 5.56 -13.04 -9.71
C VAL A 14 7.09 -13.05 -9.62
N TYR A 15 7.69 -14.20 -9.34
CA TYR A 15 9.15 -14.30 -9.17
C TYR A 15 9.94 -14.14 -10.47
N ARG A 16 9.38 -14.56 -11.61
CA ARG A 16 10.07 -14.52 -12.90
C ARG A 16 9.87 -13.20 -13.65
N ASP A 17 8.64 -12.67 -13.61
CA ASP A 17 8.20 -11.60 -14.50
C ASP A 17 8.00 -10.27 -13.75
N VAL A 18 7.53 -10.29 -12.49
CA VAL A 18 7.19 -9.06 -11.74
C VAL A 18 8.35 -8.56 -10.89
N PHE A 19 8.85 -9.38 -9.96
CA PHE A 19 9.86 -8.95 -8.98
C PHE A 19 11.17 -8.43 -9.60
N PRO A 20 11.72 -9.05 -10.68
CA PRO A 20 12.91 -8.51 -11.32
C PRO A 20 12.73 -7.08 -11.85
N VAL A 21 11.54 -6.78 -12.40
CA VAL A 21 11.21 -5.44 -12.90
C VAL A 21 11.02 -4.47 -11.74
N VAL A 22 10.30 -4.87 -10.69
CA VAL A 22 10.13 -4.06 -9.46
C VAL A 22 11.48 -3.67 -8.87
N HIS A 23 12.40 -4.62 -8.71
CA HIS A 23 13.72 -4.33 -8.15
C HIS A 23 14.58 -3.46 -9.06
N ARG A 24 14.41 -3.55 -10.38
CA ARG A 24 15.08 -2.65 -11.33
C ARG A 24 14.60 -1.21 -11.15
N GLU A 25 13.28 -0.99 -11.07
CA GLU A 25 12.71 0.35 -10.83
C GLU A 25 13.10 0.88 -9.45
N LEU A 26 13.05 0.06 -8.40
CA LEU A 26 13.49 0.45 -7.05
C LEU A 26 14.99 0.76 -6.98
N ALA A 27 15.83 0.04 -7.72
CA ALA A 27 17.26 0.34 -7.79
C ALA A 27 17.52 1.71 -8.43
N TYR A 28 16.77 2.06 -9.48
CA TYR A 28 16.80 3.39 -10.07
C TYR A 28 16.38 4.47 -9.06
N TRP A 29 15.25 4.29 -8.38
CA TRP A 29 14.79 5.26 -7.38
C TRP A 29 15.71 5.37 -6.17
N LYS A 30 16.36 4.28 -5.77
CA LYS A 30 17.40 4.30 -4.73
C LYS A 30 18.61 5.12 -5.16
N GLN A 31 19.03 5.00 -6.42
CA GLN A 31 20.12 5.82 -6.95
C GLN A 31 19.74 7.30 -7.04
N ARG A 32 18.50 7.62 -7.46
CA ARG A 32 18.01 9.01 -7.40
C ARG A 32 17.99 9.54 -5.96
N ALA A 33 17.49 8.75 -5.01
CA ALA A 33 17.44 9.11 -3.60
C ALA A 33 18.83 9.38 -2.99
N GLN A 34 19.87 8.61 -3.39
CA GLN A 34 21.25 8.85 -2.93
C GLN A 34 21.80 10.23 -3.32
N ASN A 35 21.26 10.84 -4.37
CA ASN A 35 21.69 12.15 -4.88
C ASN A 35 20.85 13.31 -4.33
N ILE A 36 19.87 13.05 -3.45
CA ILE A 36 19.11 14.10 -2.77
C ILE A 36 20.10 14.99 -1.97
N PRO A 37 20.15 16.31 -2.18
CA PRO A 37 21.09 17.20 -1.47
C PRO A 37 20.82 17.27 0.04
N ASP A 38 19.58 17.51 0.43
CA ASP A 38 19.19 17.63 1.84
C ASP A 38 19.42 16.29 2.58
N PRO A 39 20.19 16.27 3.68
CA PRO A 39 20.57 15.04 4.35
C PRO A 39 19.38 14.31 5.01
N GLU A 40 18.37 15.03 5.49
CA GLU A 40 17.21 14.43 6.14
C GLU A 40 16.24 13.88 5.09
N LEU A 41 15.94 14.63 4.03
CA LEU A 41 15.13 14.12 2.91
C LEU A 41 15.78 12.88 2.28
N ARG A 42 17.10 12.91 2.07
CA ARG A 42 17.87 11.76 1.57
C ARG A 42 17.73 10.54 2.47
N LYS A 43 17.92 10.73 3.77
CA LYS A 43 17.81 9.66 4.78
C LYS A 43 16.42 9.05 4.76
N GLN A 44 15.36 9.86 4.74
CA GLN A 44 13.98 9.37 4.77
C GLN A 44 13.59 8.65 3.48
N ALA A 45 14.02 9.13 2.30
CA ALA A 45 13.81 8.45 1.02
C ALA A 45 14.55 7.11 0.92
N LEU A 46 15.78 7.03 1.42
CA LEU A 46 16.53 5.77 1.44
C LEU A 46 15.94 4.77 2.44
N ALA A 47 15.52 5.27 3.61
CA ALA A 47 14.89 4.46 4.63
C ALA A 47 13.55 3.88 4.16
N SER A 48 12.72 4.66 3.45
CA SER A 48 11.44 4.17 2.92
C SER A 48 11.67 3.03 1.93
N ILE A 49 12.60 3.17 0.98
CA ILE A 49 12.93 2.08 0.03
C ILE A 49 13.47 0.84 0.76
N GLU A 50 14.41 1.01 1.70
CA GLU A 50 15.06 -0.12 2.39
C GLU A 50 14.07 -0.93 3.24
N THR A 51 13.13 -0.25 3.91
CA THR A 51 12.23 -0.90 4.87
C THR A 51 10.87 -1.28 4.28
N LYS A 52 10.42 -0.61 3.21
CA LYS A 52 9.07 -0.75 2.64
C LYS A 52 9.05 -1.33 1.21
N THR A 53 10.14 -1.94 0.74
CA THR A 53 10.22 -2.63 -0.58
C THR A 53 9.05 -3.60 -0.82
N PHE A 54 8.56 -4.27 0.23
CA PHE A 54 7.47 -5.23 0.13
C PHE A 54 6.14 -4.62 -0.34
N HIS A 55 5.90 -3.32 -0.12
CA HIS A 55 4.73 -2.63 -0.66
C HIS A 55 4.76 -2.57 -2.19
N CYS A 56 5.92 -2.22 -2.76
CA CYS A 56 6.14 -2.21 -4.20
C CYS A 56 6.06 -3.62 -4.79
N GLU A 57 6.66 -4.61 -4.15
CA GLU A 57 6.58 -6.02 -4.57
C GLU A 57 5.12 -6.51 -4.59
N GLY A 58 4.39 -6.30 -3.49
CA GLY A 58 3.01 -6.75 -3.33
C GLY A 58 2.03 -6.05 -4.27
N GLY A 59 2.09 -4.72 -4.33
CA GLY A 59 1.24 -3.92 -5.22
C GLY A 59 1.45 -4.27 -6.70
N SER A 60 2.71 -4.49 -7.10
CA SER A 60 3.07 -4.78 -8.49
C SER A 60 2.59 -6.14 -8.98
N ILE A 61 2.10 -7.04 -8.12
CA ILE A 61 1.45 -8.28 -8.57
C ILE A 61 0.22 -7.97 -9.43
N LEU A 62 -0.48 -6.86 -9.17
CA LEU A 62 -1.64 -6.41 -9.95
C LEU A 62 -1.29 -6.06 -11.40
N SER A 63 -0.02 -5.74 -11.70
CA SER A 63 0.44 -5.47 -13.07
C SER A 63 0.24 -6.65 -14.04
N LEU A 64 0.06 -7.87 -13.52
CA LEU A 64 -0.27 -9.04 -14.34
C LEU A 64 -1.60 -8.88 -15.10
N LEU A 65 -2.47 -7.97 -14.65
CA LEU A 65 -3.72 -7.60 -15.32
C LEU A 65 -3.49 -6.70 -16.54
N ALA A 66 -2.41 -5.92 -16.57
CA ALA A 66 -2.07 -4.99 -17.66
C ALA A 66 -1.54 -5.70 -18.93
N GLY A 67 -1.39 -7.02 -18.89
CA GLY A 67 -1.04 -7.82 -20.07
C GLY A 67 0.32 -7.43 -20.67
N LYS A 68 0.31 -6.85 -21.87
CA LYS A 68 1.54 -6.44 -22.58
C LYS A 68 2.18 -5.19 -21.95
N GLU A 69 1.39 -4.35 -21.26
CA GLU A 69 1.84 -3.12 -20.61
C GLU A 69 2.28 -3.35 -19.15
N MET A 70 2.57 -4.61 -18.77
CA MET A 70 2.94 -4.99 -17.41
C MET A 70 4.11 -4.15 -16.87
N GLU A 71 5.17 -3.94 -17.65
CA GLU A 71 6.32 -3.16 -17.18
C GLU A 71 5.99 -1.67 -16.96
N GLU A 72 5.17 -1.06 -17.82
CA GLU A 72 4.72 0.32 -17.61
C GLU A 72 3.83 0.43 -16.36
N CYS A 73 2.94 -0.55 -16.16
CA CYS A 73 2.13 -0.62 -14.94
C CYS A 73 3.00 -0.79 -13.68
N ILE A 74 4.06 -1.60 -13.72
CA ILE A 74 5.02 -1.73 -12.61
C ILE A 74 5.72 -0.40 -12.36
N ARG A 75 6.16 0.30 -13.41
CA ARG A 75 6.81 1.61 -13.29
C ARG A 75 5.90 2.64 -12.61
N PHE A 76 4.61 2.66 -12.93
CA PHE A 76 3.63 3.48 -12.21
C PHE A 76 3.49 3.06 -10.75
N ILE A 77 3.25 1.78 -10.48
CA ILE A 77 3.02 1.27 -9.12
C ILE A 77 4.23 1.55 -8.22
N VAL A 78 5.44 1.29 -8.71
CA VAL A 78 6.67 1.54 -7.94
C VAL A 78 6.84 3.03 -7.67
N ALA A 79 6.64 3.91 -8.67
CA ALA A 79 6.75 5.35 -8.45
C ALA A 79 5.71 5.86 -7.44
N TYR A 80 4.42 5.51 -7.62
CA TYR A 80 3.35 5.99 -6.76
C TYR A 80 3.48 5.44 -5.32
N GLN A 81 3.84 4.17 -5.17
CA GLN A 81 4.08 3.58 -3.84
C GLN A 81 5.33 4.18 -3.19
N THR A 82 6.38 4.50 -3.96
CA THR A 82 7.56 5.18 -3.44
C THR A 82 7.24 6.58 -2.92
N ILE A 83 6.33 7.33 -3.59
CA ILE A 83 5.78 8.59 -3.06
C ILE A 83 5.12 8.31 -1.70
N SER A 84 4.14 7.41 -1.67
CA SER A 84 3.39 7.05 -0.45
C SER A 84 4.31 6.72 0.73
N ASP A 85 5.26 5.81 0.54
CA ASP A 85 6.17 5.36 1.60
C ASP A 85 7.15 6.45 2.06
N TYR A 86 7.60 7.29 1.13
CA TYR A 86 8.49 8.41 1.43
C TYR A 86 7.77 9.51 2.21
N LEU A 87 6.56 9.89 1.78
CA LEU A 87 5.77 10.91 2.48
C LEU A 87 5.35 10.45 3.88
N ASP A 88 5.00 9.17 4.05
CA ASP A 88 4.71 8.59 5.35
C ASP A 88 5.91 8.75 6.30
N ASN A 89 7.13 8.40 5.85
CA ASN A 89 8.35 8.64 6.64
C ASN A 89 8.56 10.13 6.98
N LEU A 90 8.33 11.03 6.02
CA LEU A 90 8.46 12.47 6.25
C LEU A 90 7.44 13.02 7.23
N CYS A 91 6.27 12.40 7.35
CA CYS A 91 5.23 12.80 8.30
C CYS A 91 5.49 12.20 9.69
N ASP A 92 5.82 10.91 9.78
CA ASP A 92 6.15 10.22 11.04
C ASP A 92 7.37 10.79 11.75
N ARG A 93 8.37 11.24 10.97
CA ARG A 93 9.63 11.80 11.49
C ARG A 93 9.65 13.33 11.47
N SER A 94 8.52 13.96 11.18
CA SER A 94 8.40 15.42 11.18
C SER A 94 8.54 15.98 12.60
N THR A 95 9.34 17.04 12.73
CA THR A 95 9.40 17.85 13.95
C THR A 95 8.34 18.95 13.98
N SER A 96 7.69 19.26 12.84
CA SER A 96 6.71 20.36 12.74
C SER A 96 5.34 19.96 13.26
N LEU A 97 4.94 18.69 13.11
CA LEU A 97 3.58 18.20 13.33
C LEU A 97 2.49 19.07 12.67
N ASP A 98 2.85 19.81 11.62
CA ASP A 98 2.01 20.82 10.98
C ASP A 98 1.11 20.20 9.90
N PRO A 99 -0.22 20.26 10.05
CA PRO A 99 -1.14 19.74 9.04
C PRO A 99 -1.04 20.44 7.67
N LEU A 100 -0.54 21.68 7.60
CA LEU A 100 -0.33 22.38 6.32
C LEU A 100 0.83 21.77 5.55
N ASP A 101 1.91 21.41 6.23
CA ASP A 101 3.05 20.68 5.67
C ASP A 101 2.64 19.28 5.20
N PHE A 102 1.92 18.53 6.02
CA PHE A 102 1.43 17.21 5.60
C PHE A 102 0.49 17.30 4.39
N ARG A 103 -0.37 18.32 4.34
CA ARG A 103 -1.25 18.53 3.17
C ARG A 103 -0.44 18.87 1.93
N ALA A 104 0.52 19.78 2.03
CA ALA A 104 1.38 20.20 0.92
C ALA A 104 2.19 19.05 0.34
N LEU A 105 2.74 18.17 1.19
CA LEU A 105 3.41 16.95 0.74
C LEU A 105 2.46 16.06 -0.05
N HIS A 106 1.27 15.81 0.49
CA HIS A 106 0.30 14.87 -0.07
C HIS A 106 -0.41 15.39 -1.33
N GLU A 107 -0.31 16.68 -1.67
CA GLU A 107 -0.73 17.19 -2.99
C GLU A 107 0.01 16.54 -4.15
N SER A 108 1.23 16.04 -3.92
CA SER A 108 1.97 15.29 -4.94
C SER A 108 1.26 14.00 -5.39
N MET A 109 0.41 13.40 -4.55
CA MET A 109 -0.29 12.17 -4.88
C MET A 109 -1.44 12.37 -5.89
N PRO A 110 -2.41 13.29 -5.70
CA PRO A 110 -3.36 13.62 -6.76
C PRO A 110 -2.67 14.20 -8.01
N ASP A 111 -1.59 14.97 -7.87
CA ASP A 111 -0.84 15.46 -9.03
C ASP A 111 -0.18 14.32 -9.83
N ALA A 112 0.29 13.26 -9.15
CA ALA A 112 0.79 12.04 -9.79
C ALA A 112 -0.30 11.26 -10.56
N LEU A 113 -1.58 11.48 -10.22
CA LEU A 113 -2.74 10.85 -10.86
C LEU A 113 -3.40 11.73 -11.92
N SER A 114 -3.00 13.00 -12.03
CA SER A 114 -3.49 13.97 -13.00
C SER A 114 -2.48 14.17 -14.14
N ILE A 115 -2.86 13.76 -15.35
CA ILE A 115 -2.05 14.00 -16.54
C ILE A 115 -1.83 15.51 -16.70
N ASP A 116 -0.57 15.92 -16.91
CA ASP A 116 -0.17 17.31 -17.14
C ASP A 116 -0.43 18.28 -15.97
N ALA A 117 -0.75 17.79 -14.77
CA ALA A 117 -0.77 18.63 -13.57
C ALA A 117 0.60 19.26 -13.32
N GLU A 118 0.61 20.56 -13.06
CA GLU A 118 1.83 21.29 -12.73
C GLU A 118 2.36 20.84 -11.36
N VAL A 119 3.65 20.50 -11.30
CA VAL A 119 4.27 20.15 -10.02
C VAL A 119 4.60 21.42 -9.24
N SER A 120 4.05 21.54 -8.03
CA SER A 120 4.33 22.65 -7.13
C SER A 120 5.50 22.35 -6.19
N ASN A 121 5.92 23.33 -5.38
CA ASN A 121 6.81 23.04 -4.26
C ASN A 121 6.00 22.36 -3.13
N TYR A 122 6.07 21.04 -3.07
CA TYR A 122 5.39 20.23 -2.05
C TYR A 122 5.99 20.39 -0.64
N TYR A 123 7.22 20.92 -0.54
CA TYR A 123 7.94 21.13 0.71
C TYR A 123 7.77 22.55 1.29
N ARG A 124 6.91 23.38 0.70
CA ARG A 124 6.78 24.83 1.00
C ARG A 124 6.48 25.20 2.46
N HIS A 125 6.06 24.26 3.30
CA HIS A 125 5.77 24.48 4.72
C HIS A 125 6.77 23.80 5.67
N ARG A 126 7.93 23.35 5.17
CA ARG A 126 9.03 22.81 5.99
C ARG A 126 10.37 23.45 5.64
N GLN A 127 11.37 23.20 6.48
CA GLN A 127 12.73 23.73 6.29
C GLN A 127 13.47 22.96 5.20
N GLU A 128 13.33 21.63 5.19
CA GLU A 128 13.99 20.73 4.26
C GLU A 128 13.22 20.71 2.93
N GLN A 129 13.73 21.41 1.91
CA GLN A 129 13.04 21.53 0.61
C GLN A 129 13.86 21.06 -0.60
N ASP A 130 15.19 21.00 -0.48
CA ASP A 130 16.06 20.63 -1.60
C ASP A 130 16.21 19.11 -1.71
N ASP A 131 15.26 18.50 -2.40
CA ASP A 131 15.25 17.07 -2.71
C ASP A 131 15.96 16.73 -4.05
N GLY A 132 16.55 17.71 -4.74
CA GLY A 132 17.15 17.50 -6.07
C GLY A 132 16.17 17.06 -7.16
N GLY A 133 14.88 17.39 -7.01
CA GLY A 133 13.79 17.04 -7.93
C GLY A 133 13.26 15.62 -7.78
N TYR A 134 13.59 14.93 -6.68
CA TYR A 134 13.24 13.52 -6.48
C TYR A 134 11.73 13.25 -6.50
N LEU A 135 10.95 13.98 -5.70
CA LEU A 135 9.50 13.86 -5.62
C LEU A 135 8.83 14.32 -6.92
N HIS A 136 9.36 15.39 -7.55
CA HIS A 136 8.89 15.82 -8.88
C HIS A 136 9.09 14.73 -9.94
N ASP A 137 10.22 14.04 -9.95
CA ASP A 137 10.48 12.97 -10.90
C ASP A 137 9.56 11.75 -10.68
N LEU A 138 9.27 11.41 -9.42
CA LEU A 138 8.29 10.37 -9.09
C LEU A 138 6.89 10.73 -9.62
N VAL A 139 6.42 11.94 -9.35
CA VAL A 139 5.14 12.47 -9.85
C VAL A 139 5.08 12.43 -11.37
N ARG A 140 6.10 12.99 -12.04
CA ARG A 140 6.19 12.99 -13.51
C ARG A 140 6.27 11.58 -14.09
N THR A 141 6.87 10.63 -13.38
CA THR A 141 6.88 9.23 -13.79
C THR A 141 5.47 8.68 -13.84
N CYS A 142 4.68 8.88 -12.78
CA CYS A 142 3.27 8.48 -12.77
C CYS A 142 2.49 9.13 -13.91
N GLN A 143 2.57 10.46 -14.05
CA GLN A 143 1.90 11.21 -15.13
C GLN A 143 2.28 10.68 -16.52
N SER A 144 3.57 10.42 -16.76
CA SER A 144 4.07 9.93 -18.05
C SER A 144 3.60 8.51 -18.39
N VAL A 145 3.37 7.66 -17.39
CA VAL A 145 2.77 6.34 -17.58
C VAL A 145 1.27 6.47 -17.83
N LEU A 146 0.57 7.30 -17.05
CA LEU A 146 -0.87 7.53 -17.21
C LEU A 146 -1.23 8.10 -18.59
N LYS A 147 -0.35 8.90 -19.20
CA LYS A 147 -0.47 9.32 -20.62
C LYS A 147 -0.55 8.18 -21.63
N LYS A 148 -0.04 6.98 -21.28
CA LYS A 148 -0.09 5.78 -22.13
C LYS A 148 -1.32 4.90 -21.84
N VAL A 149 -2.05 5.18 -20.76
CA VAL A 149 -3.22 4.38 -20.36
C VAL A 149 -4.36 4.66 -21.32
N THR A 150 -4.89 3.60 -21.93
CA THR A 150 -5.91 3.70 -23.00
C THR A 150 -7.23 4.30 -22.52
N HIS A 151 -7.63 3.98 -21.29
CA HIS A 151 -8.93 4.38 -20.73
C HIS A 151 -8.79 5.24 -19.47
N TYR A 152 -7.81 6.15 -19.48
CA TYR A 152 -7.50 7.01 -18.34
C TYR A 152 -8.73 7.81 -17.87
N ASP A 153 -9.46 8.40 -18.81
CA ASP A 153 -10.68 9.18 -18.60
C ASP A 153 -11.72 8.47 -17.72
N LYS A 154 -11.84 7.15 -17.86
CA LYS A 154 -12.82 6.33 -17.12
C LYS A 154 -12.41 6.02 -15.68
N ILE A 155 -11.13 6.17 -15.34
CA ILE A 155 -10.63 5.86 -13.99
C ILE A 155 -10.34 7.10 -13.16
N VAL A 156 -10.09 8.28 -13.78
CA VAL A 156 -9.70 9.52 -13.07
C VAL A 156 -10.58 9.81 -11.85
N PRO A 157 -11.93 9.79 -11.93
CA PRO A 157 -12.76 10.14 -10.77
C PRO A 157 -12.50 9.22 -9.57
N PHE A 158 -12.33 7.92 -9.82
CA PHE A 158 -12.08 6.92 -8.79
C PHE A 158 -10.63 6.98 -8.25
N LEU A 159 -9.66 7.30 -9.11
CA LEU A 159 -8.28 7.52 -8.70
C LEU A 159 -8.20 8.68 -7.69
N HIS A 160 -8.82 9.82 -8.02
CA HIS A 160 -8.82 11.00 -7.16
C HIS A 160 -9.66 10.80 -5.88
N GLU A 161 -10.76 10.05 -5.96
CA GLU A 161 -11.53 9.67 -4.77
C GLU A 161 -10.67 8.89 -3.76
N LEU A 162 -10.05 7.78 -4.21
CA LEU A 162 -9.24 6.92 -3.34
C LEU A 162 -7.98 7.64 -2.84
N ALA A 163 -7.33 8.43 -3.68
CA ALA A 163 -6.20 9.25 -3.28
C ALA A 163 -6.60 10.34 -2.29
N GLY A 164 -7.80 10.92 -2.43
CA GLY A 164 -8.35 11.87 -1.48
C GLY A 164 -8.49 11.27 -0.08
N TYR A 165 -9.10 10.08 0.02
CA TYR A 165 -9.20 9.36 1.29
C TYR A 165 -7.83 9.08 1.92
N TYR A 166 -6.87 8.62 1.10
CA TYR A 166 -5.52 8.36 1.56
C TYR A 166 -4.84 9.63 2.08
N CYS A 167 -4.87 10.72 1.31
CA CYS A 167 -4.24 11.99 1.70
C CYS A 167 -4.85 12.56 2.98
N ASP A 168 -6.18 12.50 3.12
CA ASP A 168 -6.87 12.95 4.33
C ASP A 168 -6.45 12.14 5.55
N LEU A 169 -6.41 10.80 5.43
CA LEU A 169 -5.92 9.93 6.48
C LEU A 169 -4.50 10.33 6.93
N GLN A 170 -3.59 10.50 5.98
CA GLN A 170 -2.20 10.84 6.28
C GLN A 170 -2.07 12.19 6.98
N VAL A 171 -2.88 13.19 6.61
CA VAL A 171 -2.90 14.47 7.33
C VAL A 171 -3.45 14.29 8.75
N HIS A 172 -4.53 13.53 8.92
CA HIS A 172 -5.18 13.39 10.22
C HIS A 172 -4.40 12.52 11.21
N LYS A 173 -3.66 11.49 10.76
CA LYS A 173 -2.93 10.57 11.65
C LYS A 173 -1.60 11.12 12.17
N HIS A 174 -0.98 12.11 11.50
CA HIS A 174 0.37 12.59 11.85
C HIS A 174 0.39 13.93 12.62
N VAL A 175 -0.74 14.61 12.83
CA VAL A 175 -0.81 15.79 13.71
C VAL A 175 -0.48 15.43 15.17
N HIS A 176 -0.47 16.45 16.03
CA HIS A 176 -0.33 16.27 17.47
C HIS A 176 -1.27 15.19 18.02
N VAL A 177 -0.77 14.34 18.93
CA VAL A 177 -1.46 13.12 19.39
C VAL A 177 -2.88 13.40 19.87
N ASP A 178 -3.07 14.48 20.63
CA ASP A 178 -4.37 14.89 21.19
C ASP A 178 -5.38 15.34 20.13
N GLU A 179 -4.95 15.65 18.91
CA GLU A 179 -5.81 16.07 17.81
C GLU A 179 -6.16 14.93 16.83
N ARG A 180 -5.39 13.84 16.82
CA ARG A 180 -5.54 12.75 15.82
C ARG A 180 -6.95 12.16 15.83
N VAL A 181 -7.39 11.65 16.98
CA VAL A 181 -8.71 10.98 17.10
C VAL A 181 -9.87 11.95 16.83
N PRO A 182 -9.95 13.14 17.45
CA PRO A 182 -11.03 14.09 17.14
C PRO A 182 -11.14 14.46 15.65
N ARG A 183 -10.00 14.60 14.96
CA ARG A 183 -9.98 14.88 13.52
C ARG A 183 -10.50 13.70 12.71
N LEU A 184 -10.03 12.47 12.99
CA LEU A 184 -10.47 11.26 12.30
C LEU A 184 -11.96 10.98 12.51
N GLU A 185 -12.48 11.15 13.74
CA GLU A 185 -13.91 11.01 14.02
C GLU A 185 -14.75 12.05 13.28
N LYS A 186 -14.29 13.31 13.24
CA LYS A 186 -14.97 14.38 12.51
C LYS A 186 -14.98 14.13 11.00
N TRP A 187 -13.86 13.67 10.45
CA TRP A 187 -13.74 13.29 9.04
C TRP A 187 -14.66 12.11 8.70
N PHE A 188 -14.67 11.05 9.52
CA PHE A 188 -15.58 9.91 9.34
C PHE A 188 -17.06 10.31 9.31
N LYS A 189 -17.50 11.24 10.17
CA LYS A 189 -18.90 11.73 10.19
C LYS A 189 -19.37 12.30 8.85
N GLN A 190 -18.47 12.76 7.99
CA GLN A 190 -18.81 13.28 6.65
C GLN A 190 -19.19 12.17 5.67
N TYR A 191 -18.65 10.96 5.87
CA TYR A 191 -18.83 9.82 4.98
C TYR A 191 -19.71 8.72 5.56
N LYS A 192 -19.99 8.75 6.88
CA LYS A 192 -20.69 7.69 7.61
C LYS A 192 -21.96 7.20 6.92
N ASP A 193 -22.80 8.10 6.42
CA ASP A 193 -24.09 7.74 5.80
C ASP A 193 -23.94 7.12 4.39
N GLN A 194 -22.77 7.23 3.78
CA GLN A 194 -22.43 6.69 2.45
C GLN A 194 -21.66 5.36 2.55
N LEU A 195 -21.29 4.96 3.76
CA LEU A 195 -20.46 3.78 4.03
C LEU A 195 -21.31 2.64 4.61
N PRO A 196 -20.90 1.38 4.39
CA PRO A 196 -21.42 0.26 5.18
C PRO A 196 -21.21 0.47 6.69
N PRO A 197 -21.97 -0.19 7.57
CA PRO A 197 -21.81 -0.08 9.02
C PRO A 197 -20.37 -0.41 9.47
N MET A 198 -19.67 0.62 9.93
CA MET A 198 -18.30 0.55 10.43
C MET A 198 -18.01 1.71 11.39
N GLU A 199 -16.92 1.58 12.14
CA GLU A 199 -16.42 2.64 13.03
C GLU A 199 -15.38 3.53 12.34
N TRP A 200 -15.06 4.68 12.93
CA TRP A 200 -14.12 5.64 12.35
C TRP A 200 -12.72 5.04 12.12
N TYR A 201 -12.27 4.15 13.01
CA TYR A 201 -10.97 3.48 12.90
C TYR A 201 -10.97 2.41 11.79
N GLU A 202 -12.12 1.82 11.48
CA GLU A 202 -12.29 0.92 10.33
C GLU A 202 -12.29 1.70 9.02
N PHE A 203 -13.02 2.82 8.94
CA PHE A 203 -12.98 3.70 7.78
C PHE A 203 -11.57 4.27 7.54
N SER A 204 -10.87 4.63 8.62
CA SER A 204 -9.47 5.07 8.54
C SER A 204 -8.59 3.99 7.93
N ALA A 205 -8.74 2.73 8.36
CA ALA A 205 -8.03 1.61 7.74
C ALA A 205 -8.42 1.41 6.25
N CYS A 206 -9.71 1.49 5.91
CA CYS A 206 -10.19 1.39 4.52
C CYS A 206 -9.56 2.43 3.59
N SER A 207 -9.18 3.58 4.13
CA SER A 207 -8.62 4.71 3.40
C SER A 207 -7.10 4.63 3.24
N GLY A 208 -6.42 3.75 3.95
CA GLY A 208 -4.95 3.71 4.02
C GLY A 208 -4.26 2.87 2.94
N SER A 209 -5.01 2.23 2.03
CA SER A 209 -4.42 1.36 1.01
C SER A 209 -4.42 1.98 -0.39
N THR A 210 -3.35 1.73 -1.12
CA THR A 210 -3.16 2.10 -2.54
C THR A 210 -3.63 1.04 -3.54
N LEU A 211 -4.12 -0.12 -3.08
CA LEU A 211 -4.42 -1.26 -3.95
C LEU A 211 -5.53 -0.99 -4.97
N GLY A 212 -6.57 -0.23 -4.61
CA GLY A 212 -7.63 0.14 -5.54
C GLY A 212 -7.12 0.97 -6.71
N ILE A 213 -6.23 1.94 -6.44
CA ILE A 213 -5.55 2.78 -7.44
C ILE A 213 -4.74 1.91 -8.40
N PHE A 214 -3.92 1.00 -7.87
CA PHE A 214 -3.10 0.10 -8.70
C PHE A 214 -3.95 -0.81 -9.58
N CYS A 215 -5.06 -1.33 -9.05
CA CYS A 215 -5.96 -2.19 -9.79
C CYS A 215 -6.64 -1.44 -10.95
N LEU A 216 -7.16 -0.24 -10.69
CA LEU A 216 -7.77 0.62 -11.71
C LEU A 216 -6.80 0.91 -12.86
N VAL A 217 -5.57 1.30 -12.55
CA VAL A 217 -4.55 1.58 -13.56
C VAL A 217 -4.19 0.32 -14.35
N ALA A 218 -4.01 -0.83 -13.69
CA ALA A 218 -3.67 -2.08 -14.36
C ALA A 218 -4.75 -2.51 -15.36
N TYR A 219 -6.04 -2.36 -15.01
CA TYR A 219 -7.14 -2.67 -15.92
C TYR A 219 -7.31 -1.66 -17.06
N ALA A 220 -7.03 -0.37 -16.82
CA ALA A 220 -7.19 0.66 -17.83
C ALA A 220 -6.16 0.58 -18.97
N PHE A 221 -5.12 -0.26 -18.84
CA PHE A 221 -4.23 -0.64 -19.94
C PHE A 221 -4.82 -1.69 -20.90
N THR A 222 -5.92 -2.35 -20.53
CA THR A 222 -6.50 -3.42 -21.35
C THR A 222 -7.32 -2.84 -22.50
N GLU A 223 -7.41 -3.59 -23.60
CA GLU A 223 -8.15 -3.16 -24.80
C GLU A 223 -9.65 -3.02 -24.53
N THR A 224 -10.20 -3.84 -23.62
CA THR A 224 -11.62 -3.86 -23.26
C THR A 224 -11.81 -3.36 -21.83
N PHE A 225 -12.18 -2.10 -21.69
CA PHE A 225 -12.46 -1.47 -20.40
C PHE A 225 -13.56 -0.40 -20.54
N HIS A 226 -14.54 -0.41 -19.64
CA HIS A 226 -15.66 0.51 -19.63
C HIS A 226 -15.93 1.04 -18.21
N GLU A 227 -16.77 2.07 -18.12
CA GLU A 227 -17.00 2.83 -16.89
C GLU A 227 -17.59 1.96 -15.76
N GLU A 228 -18.50 1.04 -16.08
CA GLU A 228 -19.02 0.10 -15.07
C GLU A 228 -17.94 -0.82 -14.52
N MET A 229 -16.92 -1.21 -15.31
CA MET A 229 -15.78 -1.97 -14.79
C MET A 229 -14.97 -1.13 -13.81
N ALA A 230 -14.73 0.15 -14.10
CA ALA A 230 -14.02 1.05 -13.19
C ALA A 230 -14.74 1.15 -11.84
N LYS A 231 -16.07 1.32 -11.88
CA LYS A 231 -16.92 1.31 -10.68
C LYS A 231 -16.87 -0.03 -9.95
N GLN A 232 -16.99 -1.16 -10.66
CA GLN A 232 -16.88 -2.50 -10.07
C GLN A 232 -15.53 -2.73 -9.40
N ILE A 233 -14.44 -2.25 -9.99
CA ILE A 233 -13.09 -2.36 -9.41
C ILE A 233 -12.98 -1.50 -8.16
N ARG A 234 -13.43 -0.24 -8.22
CA ARG A 234 -13.46 0.65 -7.06
C ARG A 234 -14.27 0.03 -5.92
N ASP A 235 -15.49 -0.41 -6.19
CA ASP A 235 -16.38 -1.02 -5.19
C ASP A 235 -15.87 -2.38 -4.71
N GLY A 236 -15.12 -3.10 -5.54
CA GLY A 236 -14.53 -4.38 -5.18
C GLY A 236 -13.37 -4.23 -4.19
N TYR A 237 -12.56 -3.18 -4.34
CA TYR A 237 -11.42 -2.92 -3.46
C TYR A 237 -11.78 -2.09 -2.23
N PHE A 238 -12.56 -1.04 -2.41
CA PHE A 238 -13.00 -0.16 -1.33
C PHE A 238 -14.46 -0.47 -0.94
N PRO A 239 -14.77 -0.65 0.36
CA PRO A 239 -13.87 -0.44 1.50
C PRO A 239 -13.10 -1.70 1.92
N TYR A 240 -13.64 -2.90 1.70
CA TYR A 240 -13.25 -4.07 2.50
C TYR A 240 -11.89 -4.69 2.18
N ILE A 241 -11.45 -4.76 0.91
CA ILE A 241 -10.11 -5.30 0.61
C ILE A 241 -9.04 -4.34 1.13
N GLN A 242 -9.23 -3.03 0.93
CA GLN A 242 -8.33 -2.01 1.47
C GLN A 242 -8.31 -2.01 3.00
N GLY A 243 -9.48 -2.06 3.63
CA GLY A 243 -9.58 -2.09 5.09
C GLY A 243 -8.96 -3.35 5.67
N LEU A 244 -9.18 -4.51 5.06
CA LEU A 244 -8.53 -5.74 5.50
C LEU A 244 -7.00 -5.66 5.38
N HIS A 245 -6.49 -5.11 4.26
CA HIS A 245 -5.05 -4.92 4.06
C HIS A 245 -4.44 -4.10 5.20
N ILE A 246 -5.01 -2.94 5.51
CA ILE A 246 -4.47 -2.03 6.50
C ILE A 246 -4.72 -2.52 7.92
N LEU A 247 -5.88 -3.11 8.23
CA LEU A 247 -6.12 -3.70 9.54
C LEU A 247 -5.15 -4.85 9.84
N LEU A 248 -4.75 -5.64 8.84
CA LEU A 248 -3.72 -6.67 9.02
C LEU A 248 -2.33 -6.08 9.32
N ASP A 249 -2.00 -4.96 8.71
CA ASP A 249 -0.75 -4.21 8.97
C ASP A 249 -0.71 -3.71 10.41
N TYR A 250 -1.71 -2.93 10.83
CA TYR A 250 -1.85 -2.50 12.23
C TYR A 250 -1.96 -3.68 13.22
N PHE A 251 -2.55 -4.80 12.81
CA PHE A 251 -2.65 -5.99 13.66
C PHE A 251 -1.29 -6.61 13.96
N ILE A 252 -0.36 -6.63 12.99
CA ILE A 252 0.99 -7.18 13.23
C ILE A 252 1.90 -6.21 13.98
N ASP A 253 1.62 -4.91 13.90
CA ASP A 253 2.46 -3.83 14.44
C ASP A 253 2.03 -3.35 15.84
N GLN A 254 1.00 -3.95 16.43
CA GLN A 254 0.49 -3.59 17.77
C GLN A 254 1.56 -3.46 18.87
N GLU A 255 2.57 -4.32 18.92
CA GLU A 255 3.60 -4.22 19.96
C GLU A 255 4.59 -3.08 19.67
N GLU A 256 4.91 -2.86 18.40
CA GLU A 256 5.79 -1.78 17.96
C GLU A 256 5.13 -0.43 18.22
N ASP A 257 3.88 -0.26 17.80
CA ASP A 257 3.14 0.99 17.97
C ASP A 257 2.89 1.32 19.44
N ARG A 258 2.63 0.29 20.27
CA ARG A 258 2.49 0.47 21.72
C ARG A 258 3.79 1.00 22.35
N LEU A 259 4.94 0.49 21.92
CA LEU A 259 6.25 0.94 22.42
C LEU A 259 6.65 2.30 21.84
N GLY A 260 6.28 2.59 20.59
CA GLY A 260 6.51 3.86 19.91
C GLY A 260 5.59 4.99 20.37
N GLY A 261 4.44 4.67 20.97
CA GLY A 261 3.39 5.63 21.28
C GLY A 261 2.60 6.06 20.04
N ASP A 262 2.61 5.22 19.00
CA ASP A 262 2.00 5.50 17.71
C ASP A 262 0.51 5.16 17.69
N LEU A 263 -0.23 5.82 16.79
CA LEU A 263 -1.65 5.57 16.61
C LEU A 263 -1.84 4.19 15.97
N ASN A 264 -2.53 3.26 16.64
CA ASN A 264 -2.89 1.98 16.06
C ASN A 264 -4.40 1.76 16.10
N PHE A 265 -5.03 1.57 14.93
CA PHE A 265 -6.49 1.44 14.81
C PHE A 265 -7.04 0.22 15.55
N CYS A 266 -6.25 -0.84 15.74
CA CYS A 266 -6.69 -2.02 16.48
C CYS A 266 -6.89 -1.75 17.98
N PHE A 267 -6.35 -0.66 18.54
CA PHE A 267 -6.50 -0.33 19.97
C PHE A 267 -7.85 0.29 20.33
N TYR A 268 -8.62 0.74 19.33
CA TYR A 268 -9.91 1.40 19.53
C TYR A 268 -11.09 0.43 19.50
N TYR A 269 -10.85 -0.84 19.20
CA TYR A 269 -11.85 -1.88 19.41
C TYR A 269 -12.09 -2.08 20.91
N PRO A 270 -13.34 -2.31 21.35
CA PRO A 270 -13.66 -2.51 22.77
C PRO A 270 -12.84 -3.61 23.44
N ASP A 271 -12.61 -4.71 22.71
CA ASP A 271 -11.76 -5.81 23.13
C ASP A 271 -11.26 -6.65 21.93
N GLN A 272 -10.37 -7.60 22.22
CA GLN A 272 -9.76 -8.49 21.23
C GLN A 272 -10.75 -9.44 20.54
N SER A 273 -11.86 -9.78 21.19
CA SER A 273 -12.92 -10.61 20.60
C SER A 273 -13.67 -9.82 19.53
N VAL A 274 -14.01 -8.57 19.82
CA VAL A 274 -14.65 -7.67 18.84
C VAL A 274 -13.72 -7.38 17.67
N LEU A 275 -12.43 -7.11 17.92
CA LEU A 275 -11.43 -6.97 16.85
C LEU A 275 -11.39 -8.21 15.93
N LEU A 276 -11.37 -9.42 16.52
CA LEU A 276 -11.36 -10.65 15.74
C LEU A 276 -12.66 -10.82 14.94
N GLU A 277 -13.82 -10.58 15.54
CA GLU A 277 -15.12 -10.68 14.88
C GLU A 277 -15.18 -9.73 13.67
N ARG A 278 -14.74 -8.49 13.84
CA ARG A 278 -14.72 -7.50 12.77
C ARG A 278 -13.68 -7.83 11.70
N LEU A 279 -12.49 -8.33 12.04
CA LEU A 279 -11.55 -8.86 11.04
C LEU A 279 -12.14 -10.02 10.23
N CYS A 280 -12.87 -10.95 10.87
CA CYS A 280 -13.59 -12.02 10.17
C CYS A 280 -14.65 -11.44 9.22
N HIS A 281 -15.43 -10.46 9.68
CA HIS A 281 -16.40 -9.75 8.85
C HIS A 281 -15.74 -9.10 7.63
N PHE A 282 -14.62 -8.39 7.79
CA PHE A 282 -13.87 -7.79 6.68
C PHE A 282 -13.38 -8.84 5.68
N ILE A 283 -12.93 -10.02 6.14
CA ILE A 283 -12.55 -11.13 5.26
C ILE A 283 -13.75 -11.63 4.45
N GLU A 284 -14.90 -11.82 5.10
CA GLU A 284 -16.12 -12.31 4.45
C GLU A 284 -16.67 -11.31 3.43
N GLU A 285 -16.71 -10.02 3.76
CA GLU A 285 -17.13 -8.98 2.82
C GLU A 285 -16.14 -8.85 1.66
N ALA A 286 -14.83 -8.86 1.93
CA ALA A 286 -13.82 -8.89 0.87
C ALA A 286 -14.03 -10.08 -0.08
N ASP A 287 -14.35 -11.28 0.44
CA ASP A 287 -14.69 -12.44 -0.39
C ASP A 287 -15.94 -12.23 -1.25
N ARG A 288 -16.98 -11.55 -0.74
CA ARG A 288 -18.20 -11.23 -1.51
C ARG A 288 -17.92 -10.23 -2.62
N HIS A 289 -17.16 -9.19 -2.33
CA HIS A 289 -16.80 -8.15 -3.28
C HIS A 289 -15.88 -8.69 -4.39
N VAL A 290 -14.94 -9.59 -4.06
CA VAL A 290 -14.09 -10.27 -5.06
C VAL A 290 -14.89 -11.08 -6.08
N ASN A 291 -16.04 -11.63 -5.71
CA ASN A 291 -16.88 -12.39 -6.66
C ASN A 291 -17.48 -11.51 -7.78
N GLN A 292 -17.54 -10.20 -7.56
CA GLN A 292 -18.09 -9.24 -8.51
C GLN A 292 -17.00 -8.66 -9.42
N LEU A 293 -15.72 -8.91 -9.11
CA LEU A 293 -14.61 -8.39 -9.89
C LEU A 293 -14.39 -9.22 -11.18
N PRO A 294 -14.01 -8.56 -12.29
CA PRO A 294 -13.42 -9.27 -13.42
C PRO A 294 -12.19 -10.06 -12.92
N HIS A 295 -11.98 -11.26 -13.48
CA HIS A 295 -10.91 -12.16 -13.03
C HIS A 295 -10.96 -12.47 -11.52
N GLY A 296 -12.15 -12.64 -10.94
CA GLY A 296 -12.34 -12.86 -9.50
C GLY A 296 -11.45 -13.94 -8.88
N GLU A 297 -11.07 -15.01 -9.59
CA GLU A 297 -10.11 -16.01 -9.08
C GLU A 297 -8.72 -15.42 -8.82
N PHE A 298 -8.24 -14.50 -9.68
CA PHE A 298 -6.97 -13.80 -9.49
C PHE A 298 -7.05 -12.89 -8.27
N HIS A 299 -8.07 -12.05 -8.17
CA HIS A 299 -8.27 -11.18 -7.00
C HIS A 299 -8.42 -12.00 -5.72
N ARG A 300 -9.05 -13.18 -5.80
CA ARG A 300 -9.11 -14.14 -4.69
C ARG A 300 -7.73 -14.55 -4.21
N LEU A 301 -6.81 -14.82 -5.14
CA LEU A 301 -5.43 -15.13 -4.78
C LEU A 301 -4.71 -13.94 -4.15
N ILE A 302 -4.95 -12.72 -4.61
CA ILE A 302 -4.33 -11.52 -4.04
C ILE A 302 -4.76 -11.31 -2.60
N HIS A 303 -6.07 -11.31 -2.30
CA HIS A 303 -6.51 -11.06 -0.92
C HIS A 303 -6.14 -12.20 0.04
N ARG A 304 -6.17 -13.46 -0.41
CA ARG A 304 -5.65 -14.59 0.38
C ARG A 304 -4.13 -14.53 0.54
N GLY A 305 -3.44 -13.97 -0.45
CA GLY A 305 -2.02 -13.65 -0.42
C GLY A 305 -1.69 -12.64 0.67
N LEU A 306 -2.44 -11.54 0.77
CA LEU A 306 -2.31 -10.55 1.85
C LEU A 306 -2.44 -11.23 3.23
N LEU A 307 -3.51 -12.01 3.44
CA LEU A 307 -3.69 -12.77 4.69
C LEU A 307 -2.49 -13.67 5.01
N GLY A 308 -2.04 -14.47 4.05
CA GLY A 308 -0.90 -15.36 4.24
C GLY A 308 0.41 -14.61 4.52
N LEU A 309 0.67 -13.53 3.78
CA LEU A 309 1.89 -12.74 3.89
C LEU A 309 1.97 -12.01 5.23
N TYR A 310 0.97 -11.19 5.58
CA TYR A 310 1.00 -10.42 6.83
C TYR A 310 1.00 -11.34 8.05
N LEU A 311 0.15 -12.36 8.07
CA LEU A 311 0.06 -13.27 9.21
C LEU A 311 1.27 -14.21 9.36
N SER A 312 2.13 -14.30 8.33
CA SER A 312 3.38 -15.07 8.40
C SER A 312 4.60 -14.30 8.91
N ASP A 313 4.40 -13.03 9.28
CA ASP A 313 5.45 -12.18 9.85
C ASP A 313 6.02 -12.75 11.17
N GLU A 314 7.26 -12.39 11.47
CA GLU A 314 7.93 -12.79 12.71
C GLU A 314 7.33 -12.11 13.94
N LYS A 315 6.81 -10.88 13.80
CA LYS A 315 6.08 -10.15 14.85
C LYS A 315 4.92 -10.98 15.40
N VAL A 316 4.15 -11.63 14.52
CA VAL A 316 3.05 -12.53 14.89
C VAL A 316 3.50 -13.73 15.71
N LYS A 317 4.69 -14.28 15.45
CA LYS A 317 5.18 -15.47 16.17
C LYS A 317 5.57 -15.17 17.61
N LYS A 318 6.09 -13.96 17.85
CA LYS A 318 6.60 -13.52 19.16
C LYS A 318 5.45 -13.26 20.14
N GLN A 319 4.24 -13.00 19.64
CA GLN A 319 3.06 -12.68 20.44
C GLN A 319 2.09 -13.88 20.51
N LYS A 320 1.96 -14.51 21.69
CA LYS A 320 1.20 -15.77 21.86
C LYS A 320 -0.28 -15.64 21.48
N GLU A 321 -0.92 -14.56 21.90
CA GLU A 321 -2.34 -14.30 21.61
C GLU A 321 -2.55 -13.95 20.14
N LEU A 322 -1.72 -13.06 19.59
CA LEU A 322 -1.74 -12.71 18.16
C LEU A 322 -1.59 -13.95 17.26
N ARG A 323 -0.69 -14.87 17.61
CA ARG A 323 -0.51 -16.14 16.91
C ARG A 323 -1.76 -17.02 16.92
N ARG A 324 -2.55 -17.00 18.01
CA ARG A 324 -3.78 -17.78 18.13
C ARG A 324 -4.87 -17.22 17.23
N LEU A 325 -5.00 -15.89 17.19
CA LEU A 325 -5.91 -15.15 16.33
C LEU A 325 -5.53 -15.31 14.84
N ALA A 326 -4.26 -15.14 14.50
CA ALA A 326 -3.73 -15.34 13.16
C ALA A 326 -4.08 -16.74 12.59
N LYS A 327 -3.98 -17.80 13.41
CA LYS A 327 -4.39 -19.15 12.98
C LYS A 327 -5.88 -19.26 12.65
N LYS A 328 -6.75 -18.53 13.36
CA LYS A 328 -8.19 -18.49 13.04
C LYS A 328 -8.42 -17.77 11.71
N LEU A 329 -7.77 -16.62 11.51
CA LEU A 329 -7.87 -15.83 10.27
C LEU A 329 -7.34 -16.60 9.05
N ILE A 330 -6.18 -17.27 9.17
CA ILE A 330 -5.63 -18.09 8.08
C ILE A 330 -6.57 -19.24 7.71
N ARG A 331 -7.24 -19.86 8.70
CA ARG A 331 -8.22 -20.94 8.45
C ARG A 331 -9.44 -20.43 7.68
N LEU A 332 -9.94 -19.24 8.00
CA LEU A 332 -10.99 -18.60 7.22
C LEU A 332 -10.53 -18.28 5.79
N GLY A 333 -9.25 -17.91 5.65
CA GLY A 333 -8.59 -17.74 4.36
C GLY A 333 -8.38 -19.01 3.54
N GLY A 334 -8.69 -20.19 4.07
CA GLY A 334 -8.61 -21.47 3.37
C GLY A 334 -7.19 -21.93 2.98
N ILE A 335 -7.12 -22.93 2.11
CA ILE A 335 -5.87 -23.59 1.72
C ILE A 335 -4.89 -22.64 1.01
N ASN A 336 -5.40 -21.68 0.24
CA ASN A 336 -4.57 -20.69 -0.44
C ASN A 336 -3.85 -19.78 0.55
N SER A 337 -4.52 -19.35 1.62
CA SER A 337 -3.87 -18.53 2.66
C SER A 337 -2.76 -19.31 3.38
N TRP A 338 -2.95 -20.61 3.60
CA TRP A 338 -1.88 -21.47 4.11
C TRP A 338 -0.71 -21.59 3.16
N PHE A 339 -0.96 -21.73 1.86
CA PHE A 339 0.10 -21.75 0.85
C PHE A 339 0.91 -20.44 0.90
N PHE A 340 0.25 -19.28 0.88
CA PHE A 340 0.92 -17.98 0.93
C PHE A 340 1.63 -17.73 2.26
N TYR A 341 1.08 -18.23 3.37
CA TYR A 341 1.75 -18.21 4.67
C TYR A 341 3.11 -18.91 4.63
N TRP A 342 3.18 -20.11 4.06
CA TRP A 342 4.44 -20.84 3.95
C TRP A 342 5.37 -20.22 2.91
N ASN A 343 4.83 -19.75 1.80
CA ASN A 343 5.60 -19.07 0.75
C ASN A 343 6.26 -17.79 1.28
N GLY A 344 5.52 -16.94 1.98
CA GLY A 344 6.04 -15.70 2.58
C GLY A 344 7.14 -15.96 3.62
N ARG A 345 7.03 -17.06 4.39
CA ARG A 345 8.13 -17.48 5.29
C ARG A 345 9.37 -17.90 4.53
N ALA A 346 9.23 -18.69 3.47
CA ALA A 346 10.35 -19.13 2.67
C ALA A 346 11.04 -17.94 1.98
N TYR A 347 10.25 -17.00 1.46
CA TYR A 347 10.74 -15.79 0.82
C TYR A 347 11.56 -14.92 1.76
N ARG A 348 11.04 -14.61 2.97
CA ARG A 348 11.77 -13.83 3.98
C ARG A 348 13.07 -14.50 4.42
N LEU A 349 13.07 -15.82 4.59
CA LEU A 349 14.30 -16.57 4.90
C LEU A 349 15.35 -16.46 3.79
N TRP A 350 14.91 -16.45 2.53
CA TRP A 350 15.79 -16.27 1.38
C TRP A 350 16.34 -14.84 1.30
N GLN A 351 15.50 -13.82 1.47
CA GLN A 351 15.91 -12.41 1.52
C GLN A 351 16.94 -12.17 2.64
N ASN A 352 16.69 -12.69 3.85
CA ASN A 352 17.62 -12.56 4.98
C ASN A 352 18.98 -13.19 4.68
N LYS A 353 19.01 -14.34 3.98
CA LYS A 353 20.27 -14.97 3.52
C LYS A 353 21.01 -14.15 2.46
N LEU A 354 20.29 -13.54 1.52
CA LEU A 354 20.89 -12.65 0.53
C LEU A 354 21.47 -11.40 1.20
N LEU A 355 20.72 -10.76 2.08
CA LEU A 355 21.16 -9.60 2.84
C LEU A 355 22.37 -9.93 3.72
N SER A 356 22.37 -11.07 4.43
CA SER A 356 23.52 -11.50 5.23
C SER A 356 24.76 -11.77 4.37
N SER A 357 24.60 -12.41 3.20
CA SER A 357 25.71 -12.67 2.27
C SER A 357 26.27 -11.39 1.65
N SER A 358 25.41 -10.40 1.37
CA SER A 358 25.81 -9.08 0.86
C SER A 358 26.55 -8.24 1.91
N LYS A 359 26.14 -8.31 3.18
CA LYS A 359 26.85 -7.70 4.33
C LYS A 359 28.21 -8.37 4.55
N GLN A 360 28.30 -9.70 4.46
CA GLN A 360 29.58 -10.43 4.52
C GLN A 360 30.53 -10.06 3.37
N LYS A 361 30.03 -9.91 2.14
CA LYS A 361 30.83 -9.46 0.99
C LYS A 361 31.34 -8.02 1.14
N ARG A 362 30.54 -7.12 1.73
CA ARG A 362 30.98 -5.74 2.02
C ARG A 362 32.06 -5.69 3.11
N LEU A 363 31.93 -6.53 4.14
CA LEU A 363 32.94 -6.64 5.22
C LEU A 363 34.22 -7.35 4.79
N SER A 364 34.22 -8.15 3.72
CA SER A 364 35.43 -8.76 3.15
C SER A 364 36.15 -7.88 2.11
N LEU A 365 35.53 -6.77 1.71
CA LEU A 365 36.05 -5.80 0.74
C LEU A 365 36.38 -4.44 1.38
N SER A 366 36.13 -4.29 2.69
CA SER A 366 36.62 -3.23 3.57
C SER A 366 37.79 -3.77 4.39
#